data_AF-N4WQA3-F1
#
_entry.id   AF-N4WQA3-F1
#
_cell.length_a   1.000
_cell.length_b   1.000
_cell.length_c   1.000
_cell.angle_alpha   90.00
_cell.angle_beta   90.00
_cell.angle_gamma   90.00
#
_symmetry.space_group_name_H-M   'P 1'
#
loop_
_entity.id
_entity.type
_entity.pdbx_description
1 polymer ?
#
loop_
_entity_poly.entity_id
_entity_poly.type
_entity_poly.pdbx_seq_one_letter_code
_entity_poly.pdbx_strand_id
1 'polypeptide(L)' 'MEPFEFCQTNQLFWTSMWNKRDNNLLAGLTTKWGGVSQPPYESWNFGFHVDDDPNDVYKNRNILADKLEVH' A
#
# COMPACT_ATOMS: atom_id res chain seq x y z
N MET A 1 9.26 2.58 -13.15
CA MET A 1 10.52 1.83 -13.02
C MET A 1 10.15 0.41 -13.37
N GLU A 2 10.64 -0.15 -14.46
CA GLU A 2 10.32 -1.56 -14.79
C GLU A 2 10.73 -2.48 -13.63
N PRO A 3 9.90 -3.47 -13.24
CA PRO A 3 8.62 -3.91 -13.84
C PRO A 3 7.36 -3.29 -13.16
N PHE A 4 7.49 -2.17 -12.46
CA PHE A 4 6.44 -1.55 -11.65
C PHE A 4 5.73 -0.40 -12.38
N GLU A 5 4.42 -0.55 -12.53
CA GLU A 5 3.52 0.44 -13.13
C GLU A 5 2.76 1.18 -12.02
N PHE A 6 2.87 2.52 -12.00
CA PHE A 6 2.21 3.35 -10.99
C PHE A 6 0.74 3.56 -11.33
N CYS A 7 -0.14 3.30 -10.37
CA CYS A 7 -1.56 3.56 -10.47
C CYS A 7 -1.92 4.82 -9.66
N GLN A 8 -2.25 5.91 -10.37
CA GLN A 8 -2.54 7.19 -9.73
C GLN A 8 -3.80 7.16 -8.84
N THR A 9 -4.78 6.31 -9.16
CA THR A 9 -6.06 6.27 -8.44
C THR A 9 -5.92 5.70 -7.03
N ASN A 10 -5.08 4.67 -6.84
CA ASN A 10 -4.87 4.05 -5.53
C ASN A 10 -3.50 4.31 -4.90
N GLN A 11 -2.60 5.02 -5.61
CA GLN A 11 -1.24 5.36 -5.16
C GLN A 11 -0.37 4.12 -4.91
N LEU A 12 -0.63 3.03 -5.63
CA LEU A 12 0.13 1.78 -5.59
C LEU A 12 0.94 1.58 -6.86
N PHE A 13 2.02 0.81 -6.75
CA PHE A 13 2.75 0.28 -7.89
C PHE A 13 2.38 -1.18 -8.10
N TRP A 14 2.08 -1.58 -9.33
CA TRP A 14 1.69 -2.95 -9.68
C TRP A 14 2.74 -3.63 -10.53
N THR A 15 2.88 -4.94 -10.38
CA THR A 15 3.75 -5.76 -11.23
C THR A 15 2.96 -6.35 -12.39
N SER A 16 2.89 -5.63 -13.51
CA SER A 16 2.05 -6.05 -14.64
C SER A 16 2.46 -7.39 -15.25
N MET A 17 3.74 -7.77 -15.15
CA MET A 17 4.23 -9.07 -15.62
C MET A 17 3.67 -10.26 -14.83
N TRP A 18 3.46 -10.10 -13.52
CA TRP A 18 3.03 -11.20 -12.65
C TRP A 18 1.52 -11.38 -12.73
N ASN A 19 0.78 -10.27 -12.71
CA ASN A 19 -0.68 -10.29 -12.90
C ASN A 19 -1.07 -10.84 -14.28
N LYS A 20 -0.25 -10.63 -15.33
CA LYS A 20 -0.47 -11.23 -16.66
C LYS A 20 -0.24 -12.74 -16.70
N ARG A 21 0.55 -13.28 -15.76
CA ARG A 21 0.94 -14.69 -15.74
C ARG A 21 -0.04 -15.56 -14.93
N ASP A 22 -0.65 -14.99 -13.90
CA ASP A 22 -1.67 -15.65 -13.09
C ASP A 22 -2.70 -14.61 -12.62
N ASN A 23 -3.96 -14.79 -13.04
CA ASN A 23 -5.07 -13.90 -12.67
C ASN A 23 -5.46 -14.01 -11.19
N ASN A 24 -4.96 -15.02 -10.47
CA ASN A 24 -5.15 -15.17 -9.02
C ASN A 24 -3.99 -14.57 -8.20
N LEU A 25 -2.99 -13.98 -8.86
CA LEU A 25 -1.85 -13.35 -8.22
C LEU A 25 -2.00 -11.83 -8.25
N LEU A 26 -2.02 -11.24 -7.07
CA LEU A 26 -1.97 -9.78 -6.88
C LEU A 26 -0.63 -9.42 -6.24
N ALA A 27 0.24 -8.75 -6.99
CA ALA A 27 1.57 -8.34 -6.49
C ALA A 27 1.90 -6.89 -6.84
N GLY A 28 2.37 -6.13 -5.85
CA GLY A 28 2.67 -4.71 -5.96
C GLY A 28 3.46 -4.15 -4.79
N LEU A 29 3.68 -2.83 -4.81
CA LEU A 29 4.35 -2.05 -3.77
C LEU A 29 3.47 -0.87 -3.36
N THR A 30 3.48 -0.56 -2.07
CA THR A 30 2.86 0.67 -1.54
C THR A 30 3.75 1.88 -1.78
N THR A 31 3.17 3.07 -1.65
CA THR A 31 3.92 4.33 -1.54
C THR A 31 3.76 4.91 -0.15
N LYS A 32 4.46 6.01 0.14
CA LYS A 32 4.30 6.75 1.41
C LYS A 32 3.02 7.59 1.49
N TRP A 33 2.22 7.66 0.43
CA TRP A 33 1.11 8.60 0.27
C TRP A 33 -0.27 7.96 0.47
N GLY A 34 -1.21 8.73 1.01
CA GLY A 34 -2.62 8.33 1.11
C GLY A 34 -2.98 7.56 2.39
N GLY A 35 -2.17 7.71 3.44
CA GLY A 35 -2.52 7.26 4.78
C GLY A 35 -2.81 8.43 5.73
N VAL A 36 -2.84 8.14 7.03
CA VAL A 36 -3.26 9.08 8.09
C VAL A 36 -2.18 9.39 9.14
N SER A 37 -1.04 8.70 9.11
CA SER A 37 0.06 8.92 10.07
C SER A 37 0.61 10.34 9.96
N GLN A 38 1.12 10.87 11.08
CA GLN A 38 1.71 12.21 11.17
C GLN A 38 3.25 12.18 11.08
N PRO A 39 3.94 13.30 10.86
CA PRO A 39 5.41 13.34 10.89
C PRO A 39 5.97 12.78 12.22
N PRO A 40 7.05 11.99 12.19
CA PRO A 40 7.93 11.70 11.05
C PRO A 40 7.46 10.53 10.15
N TYR A 41 6.29 9.95 10.41
CA TYR A 41 5.75 8.76 9.72
C TYR A 41 4.73 9.10 8.63
N GLU A 42 4.56 10.39 8.32
CA GLU A 42 3.61 10.86 7.32
C GLU A 42 3.82 10.15 5.97
N SER A 43 2.81 9.54 5.34
CA SER A 43 1.38 9.49 5.69
C SER A 43 0.85 8.06 5.80
N TRP A 44 1.42 7.11 5.07
CA TRP A 44 0.95 5.72 4.95
C TRP A 44 1.99 4.74 5.50
N ASN A 45 2.22 4.80 6.82
CA ASN A 45 3.12 3.89 7.52
C ASN A 45 2.41 2.60 7.95
N PHE A 46 3.09 1.47 7.81
CA PHE A 46 2.55 0.14 8.13
C PHE A 46 3.31 -0.57 9.28
N GLY A 47 4.37 0.06 9.81
CA GLY A 47 5.21 -0.54 10.84
C GLY A 47 4.63 -0.37 12.24
N PHE A 48 4.26 -1.49 12.89
CA PHE A 48 3.91 -1.50 14.32
C PHE A 48 5.12 -1.51 15.27
N HIS A 49 6.34 -1.60 14.73
CA HIS A 49 7.59 -1.75 15.49
C HIS A 49 8.42 -0.47 15.54
N VAL A 50 7.81 0.66 15.16
CA VAL A 50 8.37 2.00 15.24
C VAL A 50 7.44 2.85 16.11
N ASP A 51 7.88 4.02 16.56
CA ASP A 51 7.15 4.89 17.49
C ASP A 51 5.98 5.67 16.85
N ASP A 52 5.32 5.10 15.84
CA ASP A 52 4.09 5.66 15.25
C ASP A 52 2.86 5.31 16.09
N ASP A 53 1.76 6.06 15.94
CA ASP A 53 0.49 5.73 16.61
C ASP A 53 -0.04 4.38 16.08
N PRO A 54 -0.20 3.35 16.95
CA PRO A 54 -0.71 2.04 16.52
C PRO A 54 -2.08 2.10 15.85
N ASN A 55 -2.93 3.06 16.21
CA ASN A 55 -4.24 3.24 15.59
C ASN A 55 -4.11 3.75 14.16
N ASP A 56 -3.15 4.62 13.88
CA ASP A 56 -2.92 5.14 12.54
C ASP A 56 -2.27 4.08 11.65
N VAL A 57 -1.35 3.29 12.17
CA VAL A 57 -0.81 2.11 11.48
C VAL A 57 -1.92 1.10 11.16
N TYR A 58 -2.83 0.85 12.10
CA TYR A 58 -3.99 -0.03 11.88
C TYR A 58 -4.92 0.52 10.78
N LYS A 59 -5.29 1.80 10.84
CA LYS A 59 -6.10 2.46 9.79
C LYS A 59 -5.41 2.41 8.43
N ASN A 60 -4.10 2.66 8.37
CA ASN A 60 -3.33 2.61 7.13
C ASN A 60 -3.41 1.22 6.48
N ARG A 61 -3.30 0.15 7.28
CA ARG A 61 -3.46 -1.24 6.81
C ARG A 61 -4.88 -1.52 6.31
N ASN A 62 -5.91 -1.00 6.98
CA ASN A 62 -7.30 -1.14 6.51
C ASN A 62 -7.53 -0.39 5.19
N ILE A 63 -7.04 0.85 5.08
CA ILE A 63 -7.10 1.62 3.82
C ILE A 63 -6.44 0.84 2.67
N LEU A 64 -5.34 0.12 2.94
CA LEU A 64 -4.73 -0.75 1.94
C LEU A 64 -5.63 -1.93 1.60
N ALA A 65 -6.16 -2.67 2.59
CA ALA A 65 -7.05 -3.80 2.34
C ALA A 65 -8.27 -3.42 1.49
N ASP A 66 -8.92 -2.29 1.81
CA ASP A 66 -10.06 -1.77 1.05
C ASP A 66 -9.68 -1.44 -0.40
N LYS A 67 -8.49 -0.84 -0.62
CA LYS A 67 -7.97 -0.54 -1.97
C LYS A 67 -7.60 -1.77 -2.79
N LEU A 68 -7.28 -2.89 -2.13
CA LEU A 68 -6.94 -4.15 -2.79
C LEU A 68 -8.19 -4.99 -3.09
N GLU A 69 -9.36 -4.61 -2.54
CA GLU A 69 -10.61 -5.38 -2.63
C GLU A 69 -10.44 -6.84 -2.16
N VAL A 70 -9.52 -7.07 -1.24
CA VAL A 70 -9.28 -8.38 -0.62
C VAL A 70 -10.12 -8.46 0.66
N HIS A 71 -11.21 -9.22 0.59
CA HIS A 71 -12.11 -9.49 1.71
C HIS A 71 -12.04 -10.95 2.14
#